data_AF-A0A350HE32-F1
#
_entry.id   AF-A0A350HE32-F1
#
_cell.length_a   1.000
_cell.length_b   1.000
_cell.length_c   1.000
_cell.angle_alpha   90.00
_cell.angle_beta   90.00
_cell.angle_gamma   90.00
#
_symmetry.space_group_name_H-M   'P 1'
#
loop_
_entity.id
_entity.type
_entity.pdbx_description
1 polymer ?
#
loop_
_entity_poly.entity_id
_entity_poly.type
_entity_poly.pdbx_seq_one_letter_code
_entity_poly.pdbx_strand_id
1 'polypeptide(L)'
;MQNTPSKTTWIVTALLGILAVFGVVFAHLNQQQIFPSINTTISMDNTAAVAKAANLDKKSPLGMGKNAKLAAAYLTDSSVNDYLSLEDTSNQLLNQSLKDKTIQTSFWSVRIFRPQTIQENYYFFAPNGSAYGFKIKLPESKELPNLGEKAARDLATNTLNNYRIQGIEPKDYILKDYAHERVKERLDHHFIYENNKKSIAEA
;
A
#
# COMPACT_ATOMS: atom_id res chain seq x y z
N MET A 1 -56.70 35.68 -1.67
CA MET A 1 -57.19 34.62 -2.59
C MET A 1 -56.28 33.43 -2.42
N GLN A 2 -56.77 32.32 -1.86
CA GLN A 2 -56.01 31.07 -1.76
C GLN A 2 -56.23 30.28 -3.05
N ASN A 3 -55.21 30.21 -3.90
CA ASN A 3 -55.24 29.34 -5.08
C ASN A 3 -55.08 27.89 -4.60
N THR A 4 -56.15 27.10 -4.70
CA THR A 4 -56.08 25.66 -4.45
C THR A 4 -55.44 24.97 -5.66
N PRO A 5 -54.45 24.08 -5.45
CA PRO A 5 -53.77 23.40 -6.54
C PRO A 5 -54.73 22.51 -7.35
N SER A 6 -54.59 22.55 -8.68
CA SER A 6 -55.42 21.78 -9.61
C SER A 6 -55.18 20.26 -9.47
N LYS A 7 -56.13 19.43 -9.91
CA LYS A 7 -55.96 17.96 -9.94
C LYS A 7 -54.70 17.54 -10.68
N THR A 8 -54.34 18.24 -11.76
CA THR A 8 -53.12 18.00 -12.54
C THR A 8 -51.86 18.26 -11.72
N THR A 9 -51.85 19.31 -10.90
CA THR A 9 -50.74 19.62 -9.99
C THR A 9 -50.52 18.49 -8.99
N TRP A 10 -51.59 17.92 -8.42
CA TRP A 10 -51.48 16.78 -7.50
C TRP A 10 -50.95 15.50 -8.17
N ILE A 11 -51.37 15.21 -9.41
CA ILE A 11 -50.89 14.06 -10.19
C ILE A 11 -49.40 14.21 -10.49
N VAL A 12 -48.97 15.38 -10.95
CA VAL A 12 -47.54 15.65 -11.25
C VAL A 12 -46.69 15.53 -9.98
N THR A 13 -47.14 16.10 -8.86
CA THR A 13 -46.42 15.99 -7.58
C THR A 13 -46.33 14.55 -7.10
N ALA A 14 -47.39 13.74 -7.24
CA ALA A 14 -47.37 12.33 -6.88
C ALA A 14 -46.38 11.52 -7.73
N LEU A 15 -46.36 11.76 -9.05
CA LEU A 15 -45.41 11.12 -9.96
C LEU A 15 -43.96 11.50 -9.65
N LEU A 16 -43.69 12.78 -9.36
CA LEU A 16 -42.36 13.23 -8.91
C LEU A 16 -41.96 12.57 -7.59
N GLY A 17 -42.91 12.39 -6.65
CA GLY A 17 -42.68 11.67 -5.40
C GLY A 17 -42.29 10.22 -5.64
N ILE A 18 -42.99 9.51 -6.54
CA ILE A 18 -42.66 8.12 -6.91
C ILE A 18 -41.28 8.04 -7.56
N LEU A 19 -40.96 8.96 -8.47
CA LEU A 19 -39.66 9.02 -9.12
C LEU A 19 -38.52 9.28 -8.11
N ALA A 20 -38.75 10.16 -7.14
CA ALA A 20 -37.78 10.44 -6.07
C ALA A 20 -37.55 9.20 -5.19
N VAL A 21 -38.61 8.50 -4.79
CA VAL A 21 -38.50 7.25 -4.01
C VAL A 21 -37.78 6.17 -4.82
N PHE A 22 -38.12 6.01 -6.10
CA PHE A 22 -37.42 5.09 -6.99
C PHE A 22 -35.92 5.43 -7.09
N GLY A 23 -35.58 6.71 -7.25
CA GLY A 23 -34.20 7.18 -7.28
C GLY A 23 -33.43 6.83 -6.00
N VAL A 24 -34.03 7.02 -4.82
CA VAL A 24 -33.42 6.67 -3.54
C VAL A 24 -33.23 5.15 -3.40
N VAL A 25 -34.24 4.36 -3.74
CA VAL A 25 -34.15 2.89 -3.68
C VAL A 25 -33.08 2.39 -4.65
N PHE A 26 -33.07 2.91 -5.88
CA PHE A 26 -32.06 2.57 -6.88
C PHE A 26 -30.65 2.96 -6.43
N ALA A 27 -30.47 4.16 -5.87
CA ALA A 27 -29.18 4.60 -5.35
C ALA A 27 -28.70 3.75 -4.16
N HIS A 28 -29.61 3.30 -3.29
CA HIS A 28 -29.27 2.44 -2.17
C HIS A 28 -28.89 1.02 -2.62
N LEU A 29 -29.66 0.43 -3.53
CA LEU A 29 -29.38 -0.91 -4.07
C LEU A 29 -28.08 -0.95 -4.90
N ASN A 30 -27.74 0.16 -5.56
CA ASN A 30 -26.55 0.29 -6.40
C ASN A 30 -25.47 1.18 -5.77
N GLN A 31 -25.48 1.37 -4.44
CA GLN A 31 -24.59 2.29 -3.75
C GLN A 31 -23.10 1.99 -4.04
N GLN A 32 -22.72 0.72 -4.14
CA GLN A 32 -21.35 0.29 -4.45
C GLN A 32 -20.92 0.63 -5.88
N GLN A 33 -21.86 0.70 -6.83
CA GLN A 33 -21.58 1.02 -8.23
C GLN A 33 -21.61 2.53 -8.48
N ILE A 34 -22.49 3.27 -7.78
CA ILE A 34 -22.70 4.71 -7.97
C ILE A 34 -21.75 5.53 -7.09
N PHE A 35 -21.46 5.04 -5.88
CA PHE A 35 -20.59 5.70 -4.90
C PHE A 35 -19.54 4.71 -4.37
N PRO A 36 -18.63 4.21 -5.23
CA PRO A 36 -17.60 3.29 -4.79
C PRO A 36 -16.75 3.95 -3.71
N SER A 37 -16.85 3.46 -2.48
CA SER A 37 -16.07 3.93 -1.34
C SER A 37 -14.97 2.94 -1.01
N ILE A 38 -13.74 3.46 -0.83
CA ILE A 38 -12.61 2.66 -0.37
C ILE A 38 -12.72 2.55 1.15
N ASN A 39 -13.20 1.41 1.64
CA ASN A 39 -13.32 1.15 3.07
C ASN A 39 -12.03 0.56 3.64
N THR A 40 -11.07 1.43 3.97
CA THR A 40 -9.84 1.03 4.66
C THR A 40 -9.95 1.33 6.16
N THR A 41 -10.17 0.30 6.97
CA THR A 41 -10.11 0.44 8.43
C THR A 41 -8.65 0.55 8.89
N ILE A 42 -8.30 1.66 9.53
CA ILE A 42 -6.98 1.88 10.13
C ILE A 42 -7.06 1.46 11.60
N SER A 43 -6.37 0.36 11.96
CA SER A 43 -6.37 -0.14 13.34
C SER A 43 -5.03 0.08 14.06
N MET A 44 -3.93 0.22 13.33
CA MET A 44 -2.65 0.62 13.89
C MET A 44 -2.60 2.15 14.07
N ASP A 45 -2.08 2.60 15.21
CA ASP A 45 -1.80 4.01 15.48
C ASP A 45 -0.31 4.35 15.32
N ASN A 46 0.01 5.64 15.47
CA ASN A 46 1.36 6.17 15.36
C ASN A 46 2.34 5.53 16.37
N THR A 47 1.93 5.43 17.63
CA THR A 47 2.75 4.90 18.72
C THR A 47 3.12 3.43 18.46
N ALA A 48 2.14 2.62 18.04
CA ALA A 48 2.34 1.23 17.69
C ALA A 48 3.25 1.07 16.46
N ALA A 49 3.08 1.92 15.43
CA ALA A 49 3.95 1.92 14.26
C ALA A 49 5.41 2.20 14.64
N VAL A 50 5.66 3.25 15.43
CA VAL A 50 6.99 3.62 15.91
C VAL A 50 7.61 2.51 16.75
N ALA A 51 6.87 1.94 17.69
CA ALA A 51 7.35 0.85 18.54
C ALA A 51 7.71 -0.40 17.71
N LYS A 52 6.88 -0.75 16.73
CA LYS A 52 7.12 -1.90 15.86
C LYS A 52 8.34 -1.70 14.96
N ALA A 53 8.48 -0.51 14.35
CA ALA A 53 9.65 -0.16 13.54
C ALA A 53 10.95 -0.19 14.37
N ALA A 54 10.93 0.37 15.58
CA ALA A 54 12.08 0.33 16.48
C ALA A 54 12.53 -1.11 16.81
N ASN A 55 11.57 -2.03 16.98
CA ASN A 55 11.86 -3.43 17.24
C ASN A 55 12.43 -4.17 16.01
N LEU A 56 11.96 -3.86 14.80
CA LEU A 56 12.53 -4.38 13.56
C LEU A 56 13.96 -3.85 13.35
N ASP A 57 14.17 -2.56 13.58
CA ASP A 57 15.46 -1.92 13.39
C ASP A 57 16.55 -2.46 14.32
N LYS A 58 16.20 -2.74 15.58
CA LYS A 58 17.12 -3.39 16.53
C LYS A 58 17.59 -4.77 16.08
N LYS A 59 16.77 -5.49 15.29
CA LYS A 59 17.09 -6.83 14.78
C LYS A 59 17.82 -6.80 13.44
N SER A 60 17.76 -5.66 12.74
CA SER A 60 18.40 -5.50 11.44
C SER A 60 19.92 -5.41 11.61
N PRO A 61 20.71 -6.15 10.80
CA PRO A 61 22.17 -5.95 10.73
C PRO A 61 22.55 -4.52 10.31
N LEU A 62 21.66 -3.84 9.60
CA LEU A 62 21.79 -2.45 9.16
C LEU A 62 20.95 -1.49 10.01
N GLY A 63 20.55 -1.92 11.21
CA GLY A 63 19.82 -1.09 12.16
C GLY A 63 20.57 0.19 12.49
N MET A 64 19.84 1.26 12.76
CA MET A 64 20.48 2.52 13.12
C MET A 64 21.17 2.38 14.47
N GLY A 65 20.59 1.72 15.48
CA GLY A 65 21.18 1.57 16.81
C GLY A 65 20.90 2.77 17.72
N LYS A 66 21.82 3.12 18.64
CA LYS A 66 21.59 4.18 19.65
C LYS A 66 21.48 5.59 19.04
N ASN A 67 20.75 6.49 19.70
CA ASN A 67 20.58 7.91 19.34
C ASN A 67 19.87 8.18 17.99
N ALA A 68 19.20 7.18 17.41
CA ALA A 68 18.35 7.39 16.25
C ALA A 68 17.05 8.09 16.65
N LYS A 69 16.55 8.98 15.77
CA LYS A 69 15.23 9.59 15.85
C LYS A 69 14.26 8.80 15.00
N LEU A 70 12.99 8.75 15.41
CA LEU A 70 11.92 8.09 14.69
C LEU A 70 10.83 9.10 14.35
N ALA A 71 10.32 9.02 13.13
CA ALA A 71 9.18 9.80 12.67
C ALA A 71 8.23 8.88 11.89
N ALA A 72 6.95 8.90 12.25
CA ALA A 72 5.92 8.13 11.59
C ALA A 72 4.93 9.05 10.86
N ALA A 73 4.56 8.66 9.65
CA ALA A 73 3.54 9.31 8.84
C ALA A 73 2.63 8.24 8.25
N TYR A 74 1.35 8.57 8.08
CA TYR A 74 0.41 7.74 7.32
C TYR A 74 0.31 8.31 5.91
N LEU A 75 0.62 7.48 4.91
CA LEU A 75 0.77 7.88 3.51
C LEU A 75 -0.20 7.10 2.63
N THR A 76 -0.50 7.65 1.46
CA THR A 76 -1.27 7.01 0.41
C THR A 76 -0.40 6.93 -0.85
N ASP A 77 -0.40 5.77 -1.51
CA ASP A 77 0.19 5.58 -2.83
C ASP A 77 -0.83 5.96 -3.89
N SER A 78 -0.76 7.22 -4.35
CA SER A 78 -1.66 7.72 -5.39
C SER A 78 -1.45 7.00 -6.71
N SER A 79 -0.22 6.57 -7.03
CA SER A 79 0.09 5.99 -8.35
C SER A 79 -0.64 4.67 -8.56
N VAL A 80 -0.64 3.81 -7.54
CA VAL A 80 -1.36 2.53 -7.58
C VAL A 80 -2.87 2.76 -7.62
N ASN A 81 -3.37 3.72 -6.83
CA ASN A 81 -4.78 4.07 -6.81
C ASN A 81 -5.24 4.59 -8.18
N ASP A 82 -4.50 5.52 -8.77
CA ASP A 82 -4.80 6.12 -10.07
C ASP A 82 -4.77 5.08 -11.18
N TYR A 83 -3.75 4.20 -11.18
CA TYR A 83 -3.68 3.10 -12.14
C TYR A 83 -4.91 2.19 -12.07
N LEU A 84 -5.27 1.72 -10.87
CA LEU A 84 -6.41 0.82 -10.70
C LEU A 84 -7.75 1.48 -11.00
N SER A 85 -7.90 2.78 -10.69
CA SER A 85 -9.10 3.53 -11.05
C SER A 85 -9.22 3.79 -12.56
N LEU A 86 -8.11 3.82 -13.29
CA LEU A 86 -8.11 3.90 -14.76
C LEU A 86 -8.47 2.55 -15.40
N GLU A 87 -7.96 1.44 -14.86
CA GLU A 87 -8.29 0.08 -15.32
C GLU A 87 -9.74 -0.30 -14.98
N ASP A 88 -10.22 0.12 -13.81
CA ASP A 88 -11.60 -0.11 -13.36
C ASP A 88 -12.20 1.13 -12.69
N THR A 89 -12.95 1.89 -13.50
CA THR A 89 -13.68 3.08 -13.06
C THR A 89 -14.71 2.82 -11.94
N SER A 90 -15.13 1.57 -11.72
CA SER A 90 -16.04 1.18 -10.64
C SER A 90 -15.34 0.93 -9.30
N ASN A 91 -13.99 0.92 -9.27
CA ASN A 91 -13.14 0.57 -8.13
C ASN A 91 -13.41 -0.83 -7.54
N GLN A 92 -14.08 -1.74 -8.25
CA GLN A 92 -14.27 -3.11 -7.79
C GLN A 92 -12.94 -3.84 -7.68
N LEU A 93 -12.06 -3.70 -8.68
CA LEU A 93 -10.73 -4.28 -8.70
C LEU A 93 -9.87 -3.79 -7.53
N LEU A 94 -9.90 -2.48 -7.25
CA LEU A 94 -9.20 -1.89 -6.12
C LEU A 94 -9.75 -2.42 -4.79
N ASN A 95 -11.07 -2.42 -4.61
CA ASN A 95 -11.71 -2.90 -3.39
C ASN A 95 -11.43 -4.40 -3.15
N GLN A 96 -11.46 -5.21 -4.21
CA GLN A 96 -11.11 -6.63 -4.13
C GLN A 96 -9.63 -6.80 -3.78
N SER A 97 -8.73 -6.06 -4.40
CA SER A 97 -7.29 -6.14 -4.13
C SER A 97 -6.92 -5.74 -2.70
N LEU A 98 -7.59 -4.70 -2.16
CA LEU A 98 -7.43 -4.30 -0.76
C LEU A 98 -8.00 -5.37 0.20
N LYS A 99 -9.15 -5.96 -0.13
CA LYS A 99 -9.78 -7.03 0.66
C LYS A 99 -8.92 -8.29 0.70
N ASP A 100 -8.36 -8.67 -0.45
CA ASP A 100 -7.48 -9.83 -0.61
C ASP A 100 -6.05 -9.56 -0.12
N LYS A 101 -5.76 -8.31 0.28
CA LYS A 101 -4.46 -7.83 0.77
C LYS A 101 -3.33 -8.10 -0.23
N THR A 102 -3.66 -8.07 -1.51
CA THR A 102 -2.69 -8.19 -2.62
C THR A 102 -2.00 -6.87 -2.90
N ILE A 103 -2.71 -5.77 -2.64
CA ILE A 103 -2.25 -4.41 -2.85
C ILE A 103 -2.53 -3.61 -1.59
N GLN A 104 -1.67 -2.63 -1.31
CA GLN A 104 -1.92 -1.63 -0.29
C GLN A 104 -1.77 -0.24 -0.89
N THR A 105 -2.84 0.55 -0.88
CA THR A 105 -2.82 1.94 -1.37
C THR A 105 -2.55 2.94 -0.25
N SER A 106 -2.52 2.52 1.01
CA SER A 106 -2.21 3.39 2.14
C SER A 106 -1.48 2.67 3.26
N PHE A 107 -0.47 3.29 3.86
CA PHE A 107 0.41 2.61 4.81
C PHE A 107 1.02 3.58 5.81
N TRP A 108 1.36 3.06 6.98
CA TRP A 108 2.26 3.73 7.90
C TRP A 108 3.69 3.64 7.36
N SER A 109 4.36 4.78 7.26
CA SER A 109 5.79 4.88 6.97
C SER A 109 6.51 5.39 8.20
N VAL A 110 7.41 4.58 8.75
CA VAL A 110 8.26 4.96 9.88
C VAL A 110 9.69 5.13 9.43
N ARG A 111 10.17 6.37 9.45
CA ARG A 111 11.55 6.74 9.15
C ARG A 111 12.36 6.75 10.44
N ILE A 112 13.49 6.05 10.43
CA ILE A 112 14.49 6.02 11.49
C ILE A 112 15.77 6.61 10.95
N PHE A 113 16.25 7.68 11.56
CA PHE A 113 17.36 8.47 11.04
C PHE A 113 18.21 9.07 12.14
N ARG A 114 19.44 9.48 11.80
CA ARG A 114 20.25 10.38 12.63
C ARG A 114 20.43 11.70 11.89
N PRO A 115 20.27 12.85 12.57
CA PRO A 115 20.58 14.14 11.95
C PRO A 115 21.99 14.13 11.36
N GLN A 116 22.15 14.76 10.20
CA GLN A 116 23.44 14.91 9.51
C GLN A 116 24.12 13.59 9.10
N THR A 117 23.33 12.51 8.94
CA THR A 117 23.81 11.24 8.37
C THR A 117 23.01 10.90 7.11
N ILE A 118 23.67 10.24 6.14
CA ILE A 118 23.01 9.82 4.90
C ILE A 118 22.12 8.59 5.11
N GLN A 119 22.45 7.75 6.10
CA GLN A 119 21.72 6.51 6.34
C GLN A 119 20.33 6.77 6.90
N GLU A 120 19.32 6.17 6.29
CA GLU A 120 17.94 6.26 6.73
C GLU A 120 17.21 4.93 6.51
N ASN A 121 16.54 4.44 7.56
CA ASN A 121 15.81 3.19 7.51
C ASN A 121 14.31 3.50 7.53
N TYR A 122 13.57 2.94 6.59
CA TYR A 122 12.13 3.07 6.47
C TYR A 122 11.49 1.71 6.67
N TYR A 123 10.48 1.66 7.51
CA TYR A 123 9.64 0.47 7.69
C TYR A 123 8.20 0.85 7.39
N PHE A 124 7.55 0.04 6.55
CA PHE A 124 6.20 0.26 6.10
C PHE A 124 5.26 -0.77 6.69
N PHE A 125 4.09 -0.32 7.16
CA PHE A 125 3.05 -1.19 7.70
C PHE A 125 1.71 -0.92 7.05
N ALA A 126 0.97 -1.99 6.77
CA ALA A 126 -0.43 -1.89 6.36
C ALA A 126 -1.28 -1.21 7.46
N PRO A 127 -2.50 -0.75 7.16
CA PRO A 127 -3.39 -0.08 8.13
C PRO A 127 -3.69 -0.93 9.36
N ASN A 128 -3.66 -2.26 9.22
CA ASN A 128 -3.81 -3.21 10.31
C ASN A 128 -2.52 -3.52 11.09
N GLY A 129 -1.42 -2.86 10.73
CA GLY A 129 -0.10 -3.02 11.33
C GLY A 129 0.73 -4.19 10.80
N SER A 130 0.25 -4.97 9.82
CA SER A 130 1.06 -6.01 9.19
C SER A 130 2.27 -5.41 8.46
N ALA A 131 3.38 -6.14 8.38
CA ALA A 131 4.55 -5.67 7.63
C ALA A 131 4.19 -5.54 6.15
N TYR A 132 4.46 -4.37 5.58
CA TYR A 132 4.17 -4.06 4.18
C TYR A 132 5.45 -3.90 3.34
N GLY A 133 6.52 -3.42 3.96
CA GLY A 133 7.82 -3.33 3.29
C GLY A 133 8.87 -2.67 4.17
N PHE A 134 10.06 -2.50 3.61
CA PHE A 134 11.11 -1.68 4.20
C PHE A 134 12.02 -1.13 3.10
N LYS A 135 12.74 -0.06 3.42
CA LYS A 135 13.76 0.52 2.56
C LYS A 135 14.90 1.03 3.42
N ILE A 136 16.13 0.70 3.09
CA ILE A 136 17.31 1.22 3.79
C ILE A 136 18.13 2.01 2.78
N LYS A 137 18.27 3.32 3.03
CA LYS A 137 19.17 4.19 2.28
C LYS A 137 20.53 4.13 2.95
N LEU A 138 21.58 3.79 2.20
CA LEU A 138 22.96 3.73 2.69
C LEU A 138 23.80 4.84 2.02
N PRO A 139 24.83 5.38 2.70
CA PRO A 139 25.84 6.16 1.99
C PRO A 139 26.60 5.28 0.99
N GLU A 140 27.03 5.86 -0.12
CA GLU A 140 27.85 5.16 -1.12
C GLU A 140 29.19 4.68 -0.55
N SER A 141 29.73 5.38 0.46
CA SER A 141 30.94 4.98 1.18
C SER A 141 30.72 3.85 2.19
N LYS A 142 29.49 3.36 2.36
CA LYS A 142 29.23 2.23 3.26
C LYS A 142 29.77 0.95 2.63
N GLU A 143 30.86 0.47 3.19
CA GLU A 143 31.43 -0.84 2.86
C GLU A 143 30.56 -1.96 3.41
N LEU A 144 30.27 -2.93 2.55
CA LEU A 144 29.60 -4.19 2.87
C LEU A 144 30.28 -5.31 2.07
N PRO A 145 30.19 -6.57 2.52
CA PRO A 145 30.72 -7.70 1.76
C PRO A 145 30.12 -7.74 0.36
N ASN A 146 30.97 -7.81 -0.66
CA ASN A 146 30.53 -8.05 -2.04
C ASN A 146 30.16 -9.52 -2.19
N LEU A 147 28.89 -9.77 -2.48
CA LEU A 147 28.36 -11.12 -2.67
C LEU A 147 28.29 -11.44 -4.17
N GLY A 148 28.41 -12.73 -4.52
CA GLY A 148 28.01 -13.19 -5.84
C GLY A 148 26.49 -13.20 -5.97
N GLU A 149 25.98 -13.18 -7.20
CA GLU A 149 24.54 -13.14 -7.51
C GLU A 149 23.71 -14.15 -6.68
N LYS A 150 24.10 -15.42 -6.68
CA LYS A 150 23.39 -16.47 -5.95
C LYS A 150 23.31 -16.16 -4.44
N ALA A 151 24.42 -15.75 -3.83
CA ALA A 151 24.46 -15.44 -2.41
C ALA A 151 23.65 -14.17 -2.08
N ALA A 152 23.67 -13.16 -2.97
CA ALA A 152 22.85 -11.97 -2.83
C ALA A 152 21.35 -12.30 -2.94
N ARG A 153 20.96 -13.18 -3.87
CA ARG A 153 19.59 -13.64 -4.04
C ARG A 153 19.10 -14.48 -2.86
N ASP A 154 19.94 -15.36 -2.34
CA ASP A 154 19.64 -16.16 -1.14
C ASP A 154 19.45 -15.23 0.08
N LEU A 155 20.30 -14.21 0.22
CA LEU A 155 20.17 -13.18 1.26
C LEU A 155 18.87 -12.36 1.10
N ALA A 156 18.51 -11.94 -0.11
CA ALA A 156 17.28 -11.21 -0.37
C ALA A 156 16.03 -12.04 -0.02
N THR A 157 16.03 -13.32 -0.42
CA THR A 157 14.93 -14.26 -0.14
C THR A 157 14.79 -14.54 1.36
N ASN A 158 15.90 -14.76 2.05
CA ASN A 158 15.90 -14.96 3.50
C ASN A 158 15.43 -13.70 4.24
N THR A 159 15.86 -12.53 3.79
CA THR A 159 15.38 -11.24 4.32
C THR A 159 13.87 -11.13 4.17
N LEU A 160 13.33 -11.39 2.97
CA LEU A 160 11.89 -11.34 2.73
C LEU A 160 11.10 -12.28 3.66
N ASN A 161 11.57 -13.52 3.83
CA ASN A 161 10.99 -14.50 4.76
C ASN A 161 11.02 -14.02 6.22
N ASN A 162 12.12 -13.38 6.65
CA ASN A 162 12.27 -12.88 8.01
C ASN A 162 11.35 -11.69 8.31
N TYR A 163 11.12 -10.82 7.33
CA TYR A 163 10.25 -9.65 7.48
C TYR A 163 8.75 -9.99 7.40
N ARG A 164 8.39 -11.14 6.81
CA ARG A 164 7.00 -11.64 6.72
C ARG A 164 6.05 -10.59 6.13
N ILE A 165 6.40 -10.10 4.95
CA ILE A 165 5.61 -9.08 4.24
C ILE A 165 4.24 -9.65 3.88
N GLN A 166 3.19 -8.91 4.23
CA GLN A 166 1.81 -9.29 3.94
C GLN A 166 1.58 -9.40 2.42
N GLY A 167 0.87 -10.45 2.00
CA GLY A 167 0.49 -10.64 0.60
C GLY A 167 1.62 -11.16 -0.30
N ILE A 168 2.83 -11.36 0.24
CA ILE A 168 3.98 -11.86 -0.50
C ILE A 168 4.35 -13.27 -0.02
N GLU A 169 4.20 -14.24 -0.91
CA GLU A 169 4.69 -15.61 -0.75
C GLU A 169 5.78 -15.83 -1.81
N PRO A 170 7.08 -15.95 -1.45
CA PRO A 170 8.16 -15.95 -2.44
C PRO A 170 8.05 -17.02 -3.54
N LYS A 171 7.39 -18.16 -3.24
CA LYS A 171 7.11 -19.24 -4.19
C LYS A 171 6.12 -18.86 -5.31
N ASP A 172 5.35 -17.81 -5.10
CA ASP A 172 4.36 -17.29 -6.06
C ASP A 172 5.00 -16.24 -7.00
N TYR A 173 6.30 -16.02 -6.90
CA TYR A 173 7.01 -15.03 -7.71
C TYR A 173 8.11 -15.67 -8.56
N ILE A 174 8.22 -15.20 -9.80
CA ILE A 174 9.27 -15.58 -10.74
C ILE A 174 10.21 -14.40 -10.95
N LEU A 175 11.51 -14.69 -11.04
CA LEU A 175 12.50 -13.66 -11.38
C LEU A 175 12.28 -13.25 -12.84
N LYS A 176 12.07 -11.95 -13.07
CA LYS A 176 11.88 -11.38 -14.41
C LYS A 176 13.11 -10.68 -14.91
N ASP A 177 13.79 -9.97 -14.02
CA ASP A 177 14.97 -9.19 -14.38
C ASP A 177 15.98 -9.17 -13.24
N TYR A 178 17.25 -9.06 -13.61
CA TYR A 178 18.38 -8.99 -12.71
C TYR A 178 19.40 -8.00 -13.25
N ALA A 179 19.81 -7.07 -12.40
CA ALA A 179 20.89 -6.15 -12.67
C ALA A 179 21.82 -6.05 -11.46
N HIS A 180 23.04 -5.58 -11.70
CA HIS A 180 23.93 -5.19 -10.62
C HIS A 180 24.65 -3.89 -10.98
N GLU A 181 25.04 -3.14 -9.97
CA GLU A 181 25.78 -1.90 -10.13
C GLU A 181 26.92 -1.82 -9.13
N ARG A 182 28.03 -1.22 -9.55
CA ARG A 182 29.16 -0.95 -8.65
C ARG A 182 29.04 0.46 -8.11
N VAL A 183 28.80 0.56 -6.81
CA VAL A 183 28.75 1.82 -6.05
C VAL A 183 30.05 1.93 -5.26
N LYS A 184 31.06 2.58 -5.85
CA LYS A 184 32.44 2.62 -5.32
C LYS A 184 32.97 1.19 -5.07
N GLU A 185 33.12 0.82 -3.80
CA GLU A 185 33.64 -0.49 -3.38
C GLU A 185 32.55 -1.54 -3.16
N ARG A 186 31.27 -1.16 -3.23
CA ARG A 186 30.12 -2.04 -3.01
C ARG A 186 29.48 -2.47 -4.33
N LEU A 187 29.10 -3.75 -4.42
CA LEU A 187 28.30 -4.31 -5.51
C LEU A 187 26.85 -4.43 -5.05
N ASP A 188 25.97 -3.61 -5.61
CA ASP A 188 24.53 -3.62 -5.32
C ASP A 188 23.80 -4.48 -6.35
N HIS A 189 22.96 -5.40 -5.87
CA HIS A 189 22.18 -6.33 -6.70
C HIS A 189 20.70 -5.93 -6.71
N HIS A 190 20.12 -5.89 -7.91
CA HIS A 190 18.72 -5.55 -8.14
C HIS A 190 18.01 -6.76 -8.74
N PHE A 191 16.99 -7.28 -8.04
CA PHE A 191 16.18 -8.41 -8.49
C PHE A 191 14.73 -7.96 -8.63
N ILE A 192 14.17 -8.10 -9.84
CA ILE A 192 12.77 -7.76 -10.13
C ILE A 192 12.00 -9.06 -10.30
N TYR A 193 10.90 -9.17 -9.56
CA TYR A 193 10.05 -10.34 -9.52
C TYR A 193 8.63 -10.00 -9.97
N GLU A 194 7.98 -10.94 -10.64
CA GLU A 194 6.57 -10.87 -11.01
C GLU A 194 5.80 -12.00 -10.35
N ASN A 195 4.57 -11.72 -9.90
CA ASN A 195 3.71 -12.74 -9.34
C ASN A 195 3.17 -13.64 -10.46
N ASN A 196 3.40 -14.94 -10.38
CA ASN A 196 3.01 -15.90 -11.43
C ASN A 196 1.57 -16.41 -11.31
N LYS A 197 0.85 -16.02 -10.25
CA LYS A 197 -0.52 -16.46 -9.96
C LYS A 197 -1.54 -15.33 -10.00
N LYS A 198 -1.07 -14.09 -9.94
CA LYS A 198 -1.92 -12.91 -9.78
C LYS A 198 -1.47 -11.86 -10.77
N SER A 199 -2.29 -11.63 -11.79
CA SER A 199 -2.29 -10.35 -12.50
C SER A 199 -3.34 -9.46 -11.86
N ILE A 200 -2.98 -8.22 -11.61
CA ILE A 200 -3.86 -7.22 -11.02
C ILE A 200 -4.65 -6.49 -12.11
N ALA A 201 -4.13 -6.39 -13.32
CA ALA A 201 -4.74 -5.63 -14.42
C ALA A 201 -4.39 -6.27 -15.78
N GLU A 202 -4.71 -7.55 -15.95
CA GLU A 202 -4.84 -8.10 -17.30
C GLU A 202 -6.28 -7.83 -17.75
N ALA A 203 -6.41 -6.89 -18.69
CA ALA A 203 -7.64 -6.58 -19.42
C ALA A 203 -8.02 -7.71 -20.39
#